data_AF-S0ETG7-F1
#
_entry.id   AF-S0ETG7-F1
#
_cell.length_a   1.000
_cell.length_b   1.000
_cell.length_c   1.000
_cell.angle_alpha   90.00
_cell.angle_beta   90.00
_cell.angle_gamma   90.00
#
_symmetry.space_group_name_H-M   'P 1'
#
loop_
_entity.id
_entity.type
_entity.pdbx_description
1 polymer ?
#
loop_
_entity_poly.entity_id
_entity_poly.type
_entity_poly.pdbx_seq_one_letter_code
_entity_poly.pdbx_strand_id
1 'polypeptide(L)'
;MSQEKIETSSVDRELAVPTRRSRPKRIDGSDQVEPAIRPLSALRSLLNYFGNDDSSTARRAGAFVGFRNAQDGILHCFRTQRNMRIHFIVLVAVLLSGLLLNFDNRDMLVLLFAITLVIVSEMFNTAVEIIVDMVTEHYSPAAKLAKDVAAGAVLLSAMNAIIAGTLIFFGQKKLVQIQEQMRQNTGPDIVQVVVIGVVALALLVIISKLLSNTGSPWHGGIISGHTALGFLLAMTIFFTAANSYIAVLAVLLAVLIAHSRVEAGVHSVREVILGAVIAIFLTSLVFRLMPLVRSWTMHRITSPAAAVHNVGKTSGQLSQNLHRVRESGLDPASSH
;
A
#
# COMPACT_ATOMS: atom_id res chain seq x y z
N MET A 1 -54.39 -8.33 -43.95
CA MET A 1 -55.80 -8.80 -44.07
C MET A 1 -55.81 -10.23 -43.56
N SER A 2 -56.15 -10.43 -42.27
CA SER A 2 -57.50 -10.82 -41.79
C SER A 2 -57.70 -12.33 -42.01
N GLN A 3 -58.11 -13.20 -41.07
CA GLN A 3 -58.93 -13.14 -39.85
C GLN A 3 -58.48 -14.32 -38.94
N GLU A 4 -58.29 -14.20 -37.63
CA GLU A 4 -59.31 -14.29 -36.56
C GLU A 4 -60.33 -15.42 -36.75
N LYS A 5 -60.25 -16.46 -35.91
CA LYS A 5 -61.40 -17.32 -35.59
C LYS A 5 -61.42 -17.60 -34.09
N ILE A 6 -62.23 -16.81 -33.41
CA ILE A 6 -62.78 -17.08 -32.09
C ILE A 6 -63.99 -17.99 -32.30
N GLU A 7 -64.11 -19.08 -31.56
CA GLU A 7 -65.42 -19.62 -31.21
C GLU A 7 -65.40 -20.26 -29.82
N THR A 8 -66.38 -19.82 -29.06
CA THR A 8 -66.61 -19.94 -27.63
C THR A 8 -67.50 -21.13 -27.26
N SER A 9 -67.46 -21.48 -25.96
CA SER A 9 -68.62 -21.84 -25.13
C SER A 9 -69.06 -23.31 -25.02
N SER A 10 -68.82 -23.87 -23.82
CA SER A 10 -69.76 -24.65 -23.00
C SER A 10 -69.16 -24.79 -21.60
N VAL A 11 -69.45 -23.91 -20.62
CA VAL A 11 -70.65 -23.85 -19.77
C VAL A 11 -70.92 -25.15 -18.99
N ASP A 12 -70.49 -25.09 -17.73
CA ASP A 12 -71.10 -25.57 -16.48
C ASP A 12 -71.00 -27.02 -15.98
N ARG A 13 -70.66 -27.03 -14.68
CA ARG A 13 -71.03 -27.95 -13.57
C ARG A 13 -69.99 -29.01 -13.17
N GLU A 14 -69.25 -28.74 -12.09
CA GLU A 14 -69.49 -29.45 -10.83
C GLU A 14 -68.85 -28.75 -9.61
N LEU A 15 -69.70 -28.48 -8.62
CA LEU A 15 -69.36 -28.16 -7.24
C LEU A 15 -68.77 -29.40 -6.55
N ALA A 16 -67.64 -29.26 -5.83
CA ALA A 16 -67.41 -30.01 -4.59
C ALA A 16 -66.24 -29.42 -3.77
N VAL A 17 -66.59 -28.77 -2.66
CA VAL A 17 -65.70 -28.50 -1.52
C VAL A 17 -65.69 -29.74 -0.63
N PRO A 18 -64.53 -30.13 -0.06
CA PRO A 18 -64.54 -30.67 1.30
C PRO A 18 -63.62 -29.88 2.22
N THR A 19 -64.23 -29.33 3.26
CA THR A 19 -63.63 -28.78 4.47
C THR A 19 -62.95 -29.89 5.28
N ARG A 20 -61.66 -29.73 5.60
CA ARG A 20 -61.07 -30.35 6.79
C ARG A 20 -60.21 -29.35 7.54
N ARG A 21 -60.78 -28.82 8.62
CA ARG A 21 -60.09 -28.02 9.64
C ARG A 21 -59.08 -28.90 10.38
N SER A 22 -57.79 -28.70 10.15
CA SER A 22 -56.75 -29.13 11.09
C SER A 22 -56.61 -28.08 12.20
N ARG A 23 -56.82 -28.50 13.45
CA ARG A 23 -56.69 -27.69 14.67
C ARG A 23 -55.30 -27.02 14.75
N PRO A 24 -55.19 -25.81 15.35
CA PRO A 24 -53.88 -25.23 15.61
C PRO A 24 -53.16 -26.06 16.68
N LYS A 25 -51.92 -26.46 16.38
CA LYS A 25 -51.04 -27.14 17.33
C LYS A 25 -50.63 -26.11 18.39
N ARG A 26 -50.97 -26.39 19.64
CA ARG A 26 -50.60 -25.61 20.83
C ARG A 26 -49.07 -25.54 20.87
N ILE A 27 -48.51 -24.34 20.74
CA ILE A 27 -47.06 -24.10 20.89
C ILE A 27 -46.79 -24.15 22.40
N ASP A 28 -46.16 -25.23 22.83
CA ASP A 28 -45.57 -25.38 24.15
C ASP A 28 -44.27 -24.54 24.20
N GLY A 29 -44.08 -23.82 25.28
CA GLY A 29 -42.95 -22.91 25.51
C GLY A 29 -41.70 -23.65 25.93
N SER A 30 -41.11 -24.41 24.99
CA SER A 30 -39.81 -25.06 25.19
C SER A 30 -38.87 -24.95 23.99
N ASP A 31 -39.04 -23.97 23.12
CA ASP A 31 -38.03 -23.62 22.10
C ASP A 31 -36.92 -22.78 22.75
N GLN A 32 -36.16 -23.44 23.63
CA GLN A 32 -34.81 -23.01 23.96
C GLN A 32 -34.01 -23.09 22.67
N VAL A 33 -33.54 -21.94 22.18
CA VAL A 33 -32.57 -21.85 21.10
C VAL A 33 -31.30 -22.56 21.56
N GLU A 34 -31.17 -23.84 21.20
CA GLU A 34 -29.96 -24.61 21.43
C GLU A 34 -28.82 -23.96 20.63
N PRO A 35 -27.73 -23.49 21.26
CA PRO A 35 -26.59 -23.03 20.50
C PRO A 35 -26.02 -24.25 19.77
N ALA A 36 -25.88 -24.14 18.45
CA ALA A 36 -25.20 -25.15 17.63
C ALA A 36 -23.73 -25.26 18.05
N ILE A 37 -23.47 -26.01 19.12
CA ILE A 37 -22.14 -26.37 19.60
C ILE A 37 -21.60 -27.36 18.57
N ARG A 38 -20.62 -26.92 17.77
CA ARG A 38 -19.86 -27.79 16.86
C ARG A 38 -19.32 -29.00 17.65
N PRO A 39 -19.27 -30.20 17.04
CA PRO A 39 -18.82 -31.38 17.75
C PRO A 39 -17.34 -31.20 18.16
N LEU A 40 -17.07 -31.46 19.43
CA LEU A 40 -15.74 -31.44 20.07
C LEU A 40 -14.67 -32.21 19.27
N SER A 41 -15.06 -33.10 18.36
CA SER A 41 -14.17 -33.82 17.44
C SER A 41 -13.44 -32.90 16.46
N ALA A 42 -14.07 -31.87 15.93
CA ALA A 42 -13.44 -30.91 15.00
C ALA A 42 -12.43 -30.00 15.73
N LEU A 43 -12.73 -29.66 16.98
CA LEU A 43 -11.81 -28.91 17.85
C LEU A 43 -10.62 -29.80 18.28
N ARG A 44 -10.89 -31.08 18.56
CA ARG A 44 -9.87 -32.08 18.90
C ARG A 44 -8.96 -32.41 17.73
N SER A 45 -9.48 -32.44 16.49
CA SER A 45 -8.64 -32.60 15.29
C SER A 45 -7.76 -31.38 15.04
N LEU A 46 -8.27 -30.16 15.28
CA LEU A 46 -7.47 -28.93 15.23
C LEU A 46 -6.38 -28.92 16.31
N LEU A 47 -6.71 -29.27 17.55
CA LEU A 47 -5.74 -29.37 18.64
C LEU A 47 -4.67 -30.44 18.38
N ASN A 48 -5.04 -31.58 17.79
CA ASN A 48 -4.09 -32.63 17.43
C ASN A 48 -3.21 -32.22 16.23
N TYR A 49 -3.71 -31.40 15.31
CA TYR A 49 -2.90 -30.82 14.24
C TYR A 49 -1.85 -29.83 14.77
N PHE A 50 -2.18 -29.04 15.80
CA PHE A 50 -1.21 -28.17 16.49
C PHE A 50 -0.32 -28.89 17.51
N GLY A 51 -0.71 -30.08 17.97
CA GLY A 51 -0.05 -30.81 19.06
C GLY A 51 1.05 -31.78 18.64
N ASN A 52 1.27 -32.00 17.34
CA ASN A 52 2.11 -33.09 16.83
C ASN A 52 3.30 -32.59 15.99
N ASP A 53 3.94 -31.51 16.43
CA ASP A 53 5.15 -30.97 15.79
C ASP A 53 6.38 -31.33 16.64
N ASP A 54 7.16 -32.31 16.18
CA ASP A 54 8.41 -32.75 16.82
C ASP A 54 9.45 -31.62 16.83
N SER A 55 9.49 -30.91 17.96
CA SER A 55 10.18 -29.62 18.15
C SER A 55 11.72 -29.64 18.18
N SER A 56 12.37 -30.79 17.98
CA SER A 56 13.83 -30.93 18.11
C SER A 56 14.61 -30.82 16.79
N THR A 57 14.06 -31.27 15.66
CA THR A 57 14.60 -31.08 14.30
C THR A 57 14.08 -29.81 13.62
N ALA A 58 12.89 -29.33 14.01
CA ALA A 58 12.26 -28.12 13.46
C ALA A 58 12.96 -26.80 13.87
N ARG A 59 13.64 -26.75 15.02
CA ARG A 59 14.22 -25.50 15.57
C ARG A 59 15.35 -24.88 14.75
N ARG A 60 16.10 -25.67 13.96
CA ARG A 60 17.17 -25.14 13.08
C ARG A 60 16.69 -24.81 11.66
N ALA A 61 15.61 -25.43 11.20
CA ALA A 61 14.91 -25.08 9.96
C ALA A 61 13.87 -23.95 10.14
N GLY A 62 13.51 -23.62 11.38
CA GLY A 62 12.31 -22.84 11.73
C GLY A 62 12.28 -21.38 11.28
N ALA A 63 13.42 -20.68 11.23
CA ALA A 63 13.44 -19.27 10.83
C ALA A 63 13.22 -19.07 9.32
N PHE A 64 13.91 -19.88 8.50
CA PHE A 64 13.76 -19.82 7.04
C PHE A 64 12.38 -20.34 6.58
N VAL A 65 11.87 -21.39 7.24
CA VAL A 65 10.51 -21.89 7.01
C VAL A 65 9.46 -20.85 7.45
N GLY A 66 9.62 -20.23 8.61
CA GLY A 66 8.74 -19.16 9.09
C GLY A 66 8.72 -17.95 8.16
N PHE A 67 9.89 -17.52 7.67
CA PHE A 67 10.00 -16.42 6.70
C PHE A 67 9.31 -16.75 5.38
N ARG A 68 9.48 -17.99 4.88
CA ARG A 68 8.80 -18.46 3.68
C ARG A 68 7.27 -18.48 3.87
N ASN A 69 6.78 -18.99 5.00
CA ASN A 69 5.34 -19.02 5.28
C ASN A 69 4.75 -17.61 5.37
N ALA A 70 5.43 -16.68 6.05
CA ALA A 70 5.03 -15.28 6.12
C ALA A 70 5.00 -14.62 4.73
N GLN A 71 6.01 -14.90 3.90
CA GLN A 71 6.07 -14.43 2.53
C GLN A 71 4.91 -14.96 1.67
N ASP A 72 4.60 -16.25 1.79
CA ASP A 72 3.49 -16.87 1.05
C ASP A 72 2.13 -16.26 1.48
N GLY A 73 1.97 -15.90 2.76
CA GLY A 73 0.79 -15.17 3.25
C GLY A 73 0.64 -13.76 2.65
N ILE A 74 1.73 -12.98 2.58
CA ILE A 74 1.73 -11.66 1.91
C ILE A 74 1.41 -11.83 0.41
N LEU A 75 2.03 -12.84 -0.22
CA LEU A 75 1.83 -13.14 -1.64
C LEU A 75 0.39 -13.52 -1.96
N HIS A 76 -0.23 -14.33 -1.11
CA HIS A 76 -1.64 -14.68 -1.22
C HIS A 76 -2.53 -13.44 -1.16
N CYS A 77 -2.41 -12.62 -0.09
CA CYS A 77 -3.24 -11.43 0.10
C CYS A 77 -3.11 -10.44 -1.08
N PHE A 78 -1.89 -10.22 -1.58
CA PHE A 78 -1.69 -9.31 -2.70
C PHE A 78 -2.31 -9.82 -4.01
N ARG A 79 -2.26 -11.12 -4.27
CA ARG A 79 -2.81 -11.70 -5.51
C ARG A 79 -4.33 -11.76 -5.49
N THR A 80 -4.93 -12.04 -4.35
CA THR A 80 -6.38 -12.17 -4.21
C THR A 80 -7.08 -10.83 -4.02
N GLN A 81 -6.49 -9.93 -3.22
CA GLN A 81 -7.16 -8.69 -2.81
C GLN A 81 -6.79 -7.49 -3.68
N ARG A 82 -7.82 -6.79 -4.18
CA ARG A 82 -7.64 -5.55 -4.98
C ARG A 82 -7.12 -4.40 -4.12
N ASN A 83 -7.67 -4.22 -2.92
CA ASN A 83 -7.28 -3.13 -2.03
C ASN A 83 -5.82 -3.25 -1.60
N MET A 84 -5.36 -4.46 -1.29
CA MET A 84 -3.95 -4.75 -0.99
C MET A 84 -2.99 -4.24 -2.07
N ARG A 85 -3.34 -4.44 -3.36
CA ARG A 85 -2.55 -3.93 -4.50
C ARG A 85 -2.51 -2.41 -4.54
N ILE A 86 -3.65 -1.75 -4.28
CA ILE A 86 -3.74 -0.29 -4.22
C ILE A 86 -2.86 0.25 -3.09
N HIS A 87 -2.94 -0.32 -1.89
CA HIS A 87 -2.13 0.11 -0.74
C HIS A 87 -0.63 -0.03 -1.00
N PHE A 88 -0.19 -1.10 -1.66
CA PHE A 88 1.20 -1.26 -2.09
C PHE A 88 1.64 -0.20 -3.11
N ILE A 89 0.80 0.15 -4.08
CA ILE A 89 1.10 1.22 -5.04
C ILE A 89 1.22 2.56 -4.32
N VAL A 90 0.31 2.86 -3.39
CA VAL A 90 0.35 4.08 -2.58
C VAL A 90 1.62 4.12 -1.72
N LEU A 91 2.05 2.98 -1.15
CA LEU A 91 3.31 2.89 -0.38
C LEU A 91 4.52 3.29 -1.23
N VAL A 92 4.61 2.75 -2.45
CA VAL A 92 5.68 3.13 -3.38
C VAL A 92 5.61 4.61 -3.74
N ALA A 93 4.41 5.14 -4.01
CA ALA A 93 4.22 6.55 -4.34
C ALA A 93 4.63 7.48 -3.18
N VAL A 94 4.29 7.13 -1.93
CA VAL A 94 4.64 7.89 -0.72
C VAL A 94 6.16 7.90 -0.51
N LEU A 95 6.82 6.74 -0.67
CA LEU A 95 8.28 6.63 -0.59
C LEU A 95 8.99 7.52 -1.61
N LEU A 96 8.54 7.49 -2.87
CA LEU A 96 9.08 8.33 -3.93
C LEU A 96 8.81 9.82 -3.67
N SER A 97 7.61 10.17 -3.20
CA SER A 97 7.27 11.55 -2.87
C SER A 97 8.14 12.09 -1.74
N GLY A 98 8.41 11.27 -0.71
CA GLY A 98 9.29 11.63 0.39
C GLY A 98 10.72 11.94 -0.06
N LEU A 99 11.23 11.17 -1.02
CA LEU A 99 12.55 11.39 -1.60
C LEU A 99 12.59 12.65 -2.49
N LEU A 100 11.56 12.86 -3.31
CA LEU A 100 11.45 14.01 -4.21
C LEU A 100 11.27 15.34 -3.46
N LEU A 101 10.52 15.32 -2.36
CA LEU A 101 10.21 16.50 -1.54
C LEU A 101 11.16 16.67 -0.35
N ASN A 102 12.16 15.79 -0.22
CA ASN A 102 13.17 15.81 0.84
C ASN A 102 12.56 15.89 2.25
N PHE A 103 11.64 14.99 2.55
CA PHE A 103 10.97 14.94 3.85
C PHE A 103 11.94 14.59 4.98
N ASP A 104 11.72 15.20 6.15
CA ASP A 104 12.47 14.84 7.35
C ASP A 104 12.23 13.38 7.74
N ASN A 105 13.23 12.77 8.36
CA ASN A 105 13.20 11.37 8.80
C ASN A 105 11.98 11.06 9.68
N ARG A 106 11.54 12.03 10.50
CA ARG A 106 10.37 11.89 11.37
C ARG A 106 9.07 11.76 10.57
N ASP A 107 8.91 12.59 9.55
CA ASP A 107 7.72 12.56 8.71
C ASP A 107 7.66 11.29 7.86
N MET A 108 8.81 10.86 7.35
CA MET A 108 8.93 9.58 6.65
C MET A 108 8.54 8.41 7.54
N LEU A 109 8.99 8.41 8.80
CA LEU A 109 8.65 7.36 9.75
C LEU A 109 7.15 7.34 10.06
N VAL A 110 6.52 8.51 10.25
CA VAL A 110 5.07 8.60 10.47
C VAL A 110 4.28 8.12 9.25
N LEU A 111 4.67 8.52 8.04
CA LEU A 111 4.03 8.08 6.80
C LEU A 111 4.16 6.57 6.59
N LEU A 112 5.37 6.03 6.79
CA LEU A 112 5.66 4.60 6.69
C LEU A 112 4.84 3.80 7.70
N PHE A 113 4.78 4.27 8.94
CA PHE A 113 3.98 3.64 9.99
C PHE A 113 2.50 3.64 9.60
N ALA A 114 1.97 4.79 9.17
CA ALA A 114 0.56 4.93 8.84
C ALA A 114 0.14 4.02 7.68
N ILE A 115 0.93 3.92 6.61
CA ILE A 115 0.59 3.05 5.48
C ILE A 115 0.82 1.56 5.78
N THR A 116 1.84 1.23 6.58
CA THR A 116 2.07 -0.14 7.01
C THR A 116 0.92 -0.62 7.89
N LEU A 117 0.38 0.24 8.75
CA LEU A 117 -0.80 -0.06 9.56
C LEU A 117 -2.02 -0.41 8.68
N VAL A 118 -2.24 0.32 7.59
CA VAL A 118 -3.32 0.00 6.63
C VAL A 118 -3.13 -1.37 5.99
N ILE A 119 -1.91 -1.67 5.54
CA ILE A 119 -1.57 -2.97 4.96
C ILE A 119 -1.81 -4.11 5.96
N VAL A 120 -1.38 -3.91 7.21
CA VAL A 120 -1.59 -4.89 8.30
C VAL A 120 -3.08 -5.09 8.58
N SER A 121 -3.86 -4.01 8.67
CA SER A 121 -5.32 -4.08 8.85
C SER A 121 -6.00 -4.83 7.70
N GLU A 122 -5.59 -4.61 6.45
CA GLU A 122 -6.13 -5.32 5.28
C GLU A 122 -5.83 -6.83 5.32
N MET A 123 -4.62 -7.21 5.77
CA MET A 123 -4.26 -8.61 5.96
C MET A 123 -5.08 -9.27 7.08
N PHE A 124 -5.31 -8.57 8.18
CA PHE A 124 -6.20 -9.03 9.24
C PHE A 124 -7.64 -9.17 8.75
N ASN A 125 -8.15 -8.22 7.97
CA ASN A 125 -9.48 -8.32 7.37
C ASN A 125 -9.60 -9.58 6.50
N THR A 126 -8.62 -9.82 5.64
CA THR A 126 -8.57 -11.02 4.79
C THR A 126 -8.52 -12.30 5.62
N ALA A 127 -7.73 -12.33 6.70
CA ALA A 127 -7.66 -13.49 7.59
C ALA A 127 -9.01 -13.77 8.28
N VAL A 128 -9.70 -12.73 8.76
CA VAL A 128 -11.03 -12.85 9.35
C VAL A 128 -12.05 -13.34 8.33
N GLU A 129 -12.04 -12.81 7.11
CA GLU A 129 -12.90 -13.27 6.02
C GLU A 129 -12.72 -14.78 5.76
N ILE A 130 -11.47 -15.24 5.62
CA ILE A 130 -11.16 -16.66 5.39
C ILE A 130 -11.66 -17.54 6.55
N ILE A 131 -11.45 -17.11 7.80
CA ILE A 131 -11.88 -17.87 8.98
C ILE A 131 -13.41 -17.94 9.04
N VAL A 132 -14.09 -16.80 8.83
CA VAL A 132 -15.55 -16.75 8.86
C VAL A 132 -16.14 -17.61 7.75
N ASP A 133 -15.61 -17.53 6.53
CA ASP A 133 -16.06 -18.34 5.38
C ASP A 133 -15.81 -19.83 5.58
N MET A 134 -14.77 -20.21 6.33
CA MET A 134 -14.53 -21.60 6.72
C MET A 134 -15.51 -22.12 7.78
N VAL A 135 -16.02 -21.23 8.63
CA VAL A 135 -16.87 -21.58 9.79
C VAL A 135 -18.36 -21.41 9.50
N THR A 136 -18.77 -20.72 8.43
CA THR A 136 -20.18 -20.53 8.11
C THR A 136 -20.53 -20.99 6.70
N GLU A 137 -21.46 -21.94 6.61
CA GLU A 137 -22.00 -22.44 5.34
C GLU A 137 -23.26 -21.67 4.89
N HIS A 138 -23.93 -21.01 5.84
CA HIS A 138 -25.14 -20.23 5.62
C HIS A 138 -25.00 -18.86 6.28
N TYR A 139 -25.83 -17.91 5.83
CA TYR A 139 -25.85 -16.56 6.38
C TYR A 139 -26.05 -16.58 7.90
N SER A 140 -25.14 -15.93 8.62
CA SER A 140 -25.20 -15.76 10.07
C SER A 140 -25.03 -14.28 10.43
N PRO A 141 -25.93 -13.70 11.24
CA PRO A 141 -25.79 -12.32 11.72
C PRO A 141 -24.45 -12.08 12.45
N ALA A 142 -23.93 -13.07 13.17
CA ALA A 142 -22.65 -12.98 13.85
C ALA A 142 -21.47 -12.98 12.87
N ALA A 143 -21.53 -13.78 11.81
CA ALA A 143 -20.53 -13.77 10.74
C ALA A 143 -20.48 -12.44 10.00
N LYS A 144 -21.66 -11.86 9.73
CA LYS A 144 -21.77 -10.52 9.16
C LYS A 144 -21.10 -9.49 10.08
N LEU A 145 -21.42 -9.50 11.38
CA LEU A 145 -20.84 -8.57 12.34
C LEU A 145 -19.32 -8.68 12.43
N ALA A 146 -18.77 -9.90 12.43
CA ALA A 146 -17.32 -10.11 12.45
C ALA A 146 -16.62 -9.49 11.22
N LYS A 147 -17.19 -9.68 10.02
CA LYS A 147 -16.70 -9.08 8.78
C LYS A 147 -16.84 -7.56 8.79
N ASP A 148 -17.98 -7.04 9.25
CA ASP A 148 -18.22 -5.59 9.35
C ASP A 148 -17.22 -4.91 10.29
N VAL A 149 -16.88 -5.53 11.42
CA VAL A 149 -15.86 -5.03 12.36
C VAL A 149 -14.46 -5.05 11.74
N ALA A 150 -14.10 -6.12 11.03
CA ALA A 150 -12.82 -6.24 10.36
C ALA A 150 -12.64 -5.18 9.26
N ALA A 151 -13.68 -4.96 8.43
CA ALA A 151 -13.71 -3.88 7.46
C ALA A 151 -13.64 -2.49 8.12
N GLY A 152 -14.31 -2.32 9.26
CA GLY A 152 -14.23 -1.11 10.07
C GLY A 152 -12.81 -0.79 10.55
N ALA A 153 -12.02 -1.80 10.92
CA ALA A 153 -10.62 -1.62 11.30
C ALA A 153 -9.76 -1.12 10.14
N VAL A 154 -9.99 -1.64 8.92
CA VAL A 154 -9.34 -1.14 7.70
C VAL A 154 -9.70 0.34 7.47
N LEU A 155 -10.98 0.69 7.58
CA LEU A 155 -11.44 2.07 7.40
C LEU A 155 -10.77 3.04 8.38
N LEU A 156 -10.69 2.67 9.67
CA LEU A 156 -10.02 3.49 10.68
C LEU A 156 -8.54 3.68 10.38
N SER A 157 -7.84 2.61 9.99
CA SER A 157 -6.43 2.70 9.61
C SER A 157 -6.21 3.60 8.40
N ALA A 158 -7.09 3.54 7.40
CA ALA A 158 -7.04 4.37 6.21
C ALA A 158 -7.29 5.85 6.54
N MET A 159 -8.26 6.13 7.42
CA MET A 159 -8.51 7.49 7.91
C MET A 159 -7.31 8.05 8.67
N ASN A 160 -6.64 7.23 9.50
CA ASN A 160 -5.39 7.62 10.15
C ASN A 160 -4.30 7.96 9.13
N ALA A 161 -4.12 7.16 8.07
CA ALA A 161 -3.17 7.45 7.00
C ALA A 161 -3.46 8.75 6.26
N ILE A 162 -4.74 9.04 5.99
CA ILE A 162 -5.17 10.31 5.37
C ILE A 162 -4.87 11.50 6.28
N ILE A 163 -5.18 11.40 7.58
CA ILE A 163 -4.92 12.46 8.56
C ILE A 163 -3.41 12.71 8.68
N ALA A 164 -2.61 11.65 8.88
CA ALA A 164 -1.16 11.73 8.99
C ALA A 164 -0.54 12.37 7.73
N GLY A 165 -0.96 11.91 6.54
CA GLY A 165 -0.55 12.53 5.28
C GLY A 165 -0.91 14.00 5.22
N THR A 166 -2.18 14.35 5.47
CA THR A 166 -2.66 15.74 5.40
C THR A 166 -1.87 16.66 6.34
N LEU A 167 -1.62 16.23 7.58
CA LEU A 167 -0.84 17.02 8.54
C LEU A 167 0.60 17.25 8.09
N ILE A 168 1.23 16.25 7.46
CA ILE A 168 2.62 16.35 6.97
C ILE A 168 2.69 17.22 5.71
N PHE A 169 1.78 17.05 4.76
CA PHE A 169 1.79 17.78 3.50
C PHE A 169 1.29 19.23 3.63
N PHE A 170 0.26 19.46 4.46
CA PHE A 170 -0.40 20.76 4.61
C PHE A 170 -0.11 21.46 5.95
N GLY A 171 0.84 20.95 6.74
CA GLY A 171 1.34 21.67 7.90
C GLY A 171 1.81 23.08 7.50
N GLN A 172 1.30 24.12 8.16
CA GLN A 172 1.45 25.52 7.71
C GLN A 172 2.91 25.96 7.45
N LYS A 173 3.87 25.38 8.19
CA LYS A 173 5.31 25.68 8.05
C LYS A 173 6.03 24.76 7.06
N LYS A 174 5.47 23.59 6.78
CA LYS A 174 6.06 22.54 5.94
C LYS A 174 6.15 22.96 4.48
N LEU A 175 5.10 23.60 3.94
CA LEU A 175 5.11 24.07 2.56
C LEU A 175 6.23 25.08 2.30
N VAL A 176 6.44 26.02 3.24
CA VAL A 176 7.52 27.02 3.16
C VAL A 176 8.90 26.36 3.34
N GLN A 177 9.03 25.40 4.27
CA GLN A 177 10.28 24.65 4.47
C GLN A 177 10.65 23.80 3.26
N ILE A 178 9.70 23.07 2.68
CA ILE A 178 9.90 22.31 1.44
C ILE A 178 10.35 23.27 0.34
N GLN A 179 9.66 24.41 0.16
CA GLN A 179 10.04 25.39 -0.85
C GLN A 179 11.47 25.93 -0.63
N GLU A 180 11.88 26.16 0.61
CA GLU A 180 13.22 26.65 0.95
C GLU A 180 14.30 25.58 0.76
N GLN A 181 14.07 24.34 1.22
CA GLN A 181 14.96 23.21 0.94
C GLN A 181 15.11 22.99 -0.56
N MET A 182 13.99 23.11 -1.31
CA MET A 182 13.99 22.96 -2.77
C MET A 182 14.73 24.09 -3.46
N ARG A 183 14.73 25.31 -2.89
CA ARG A 183 15.52 26.45 -3.35
C ARG A 183 17.02 26.26 -3.12
N GLN A 184 17.40 25.69 -1.98
CA GLN A 184 18.81 25.47 -1.62
C GLN A 184 19.44 24.26 -2.32
N ASN A 185 18.65 23.46 -3.03
CA ASN A 185 19.06 22.25 -3.77
C ASN A 185 19.92 21.27 -2.95
N THR A 186 19.77 21.27 -1.63
CA THR A 186 20.45 20.32 -0.75
C THR A 186 19.96 18.93 -1.11
N GLY A 187 20.82 18.11 -1.73
CA GLY A 187 20.47 16.76 -2.15
C GLY A 187 19.90 15.91 -1.01
N PRO A 188 19.22 14.80 -1.34
CA PRO A 188 18.69 13.89 -0.34
C PRO A 188 19.87 13.32 0.45
N ASP A 189 19.68 13.13 1.75
CA ASP A 189 20.70 12.50 2.59
C ASP A 189 21.02 11.10 2.03
N ILE A 190 22.30 10.74 2.01
CA ILE A 190 22.78 9.42 1.54
C ILE A 190 22.03 8.32 2.29
N VAL A 191 21.78 8.51 3.59
CA VAL A 191 21.02 7.57 4.42
C VAL A 191 19.60 7.41 3.89
N GLN A 192 18.92 8.49 3.55
CA GLN A 192 17.57 8.44 2.99
C GLN A 192 17.54 7.74 1.63
N VAL A 193 18.50 8.02 0.77
CA VAL A 193 18.62 7.36 -0.54
C VAL A 193 18.81 5.85 -0.39
N VAL A 194 19.69 5.42 0.51
CA VAL A 194 19.93 3.99 0.75
C VAL A 194 18.70 3.33 1.33
N VAL A 195 18.11 3.90 2.39
CA VAL A 195 16.94 3.29 3.06
C VAL A 195 15.74 3.23 2.11
N ILE A 196 15.38 4.33 1.47
CA ILE A 196 14.24 4.38 0.55
C ILE A 196 14.53 3.55 -0.69
N GLY A 197 15.76 3.56 -1.21
CA GLY A 197 16.18 2.74 -2.34
C GLY A 197 16.07 1.25 -2.04
N VAL A 198 16.53 0.80 -0.88
CA VAL A 198 16.41 -0.61 -0.43
C VAL A 198 14.94 -0.98 -0.26
N VAL A 199 14.13 -0.14 0.38
CA VAL A 199 12.70 -0.42 0.58
C VAL A 199 11.97 -0.44 -0.76
N ALA A 200 12.19 0.54 -1.65
CA ALA A 200 11.59 0.59 -2.97
C ALA A 200 11.99 -0.61 -3.82
N LEU A 201 13.26 -1.02 -3.75
CA LEU A 201 13.75 -2.22 -4.42
C LEU A 201 13.10 -3.49 -3.85
N ALA A 202 13.01 -3.61 -2.53
CA ALA A 202 12.35 -4.73 -1.87
C ALA A 202 10.88 -4.82 -2.32
N LEU A 203 10.16 -3.69 -2.34
CA LEU A 203 8.79 -3.61 -2.83
C LEU A 203 8.70 -3.99 -4.31
N LEU A 204 9.62 -3.51 -5.17
CA LEU A 204 9.62 -3.85 -6.59
C LEU A 204 9.91 -5.34 -6.83
N VAL A 205 10.86 -5.91 -6.09
CA VAL A 205 11.16 -7.36 -6.14
C VAL A 205 9.96 -8.15 -5.65
N ILE A 206 9.31 -7.71 -4.57
CA ILE A 206 8.06 -8.30 -4.08
C ILE A 206 7.00 -8.22 -5.18
N ILE A 207 6.69 -7.04 -5.73
CA ILE A 207 5.72 -6.84 -6.83
C ILE A 207 6.03 -7.71 -8.04
N SER A 208 7.30 -7.79 -8.44
CA SER A 208 7.73 -8.61 -9.58
C SER A 208 7.51 -10.11 -9.33
N LYS A 209 7.69 -10.57 -8.09
CA LYS A 209 7.34 -11.93 -7.69
C LYS A 209 5.83 -12.13 -7.59
N LEU A 210 5.10 -11.12 -7.12
CA LEU A 210 3.65 -11.13 -7.02
C LEU A 210 2.98 -11.26 -8.40
N LEU A 211 3.54 -10.61 -9.43
CA LEU A 211 3.08 -10.66 -10.83
C LEU A 211 3.53 -11.92 -11.59
N SER A 212 4.55 -12.64 -11.10
CA SER A 212 5.05 -13.85 -11.74
C SER A 212 4.21 -15.08 -11.40
N ASN A 213 3.60 -15.74 -12.37
CA ASN A 213 2.90 -17.03 -12.17
C ASN A 213 3.86 -18.24 -12.05
N THR A 214 5.18 -18.03 -12.02
CA THR A 214 6.19 -19.08 -11.98
C THR A 214 7.16 -18.92 -10.81
N GLY A 215 7.42 -20.05 -10.11
CA GLY A 215 8.54 -20.24 -9.19
C GLY A 215 8.22 -20.09 -7.70
N SER A 216 9.06 -20.72 -6.85
CA SER A 216 9.09 -20.45 -5.42
C SER A 216 9.80 -19.11 -5.17
N PRO A 217 9.56 -18.39 -4.06
CA PRO A 217 10.14 -17.06 -3.88
C PRO A 217 11.67 -16.98 -3.90
N TRP A 218 12.37 -18.12 -3.74
CA TRP A 218 13.83 -18.20 -3.73
C TRP A 218 14.40 -19.01 -4.91
N HIS A 219 13.55 -19.67 -5.71
CA HIS A 219 13.92 -20.39 -6.94
C HIS A 219 12.91 -20.06 -8.03
N GLY A 220 13.33 -19.24 -8.99
CA GLY A 220 12.49 -18.75 -10.09
C GLY A 220 11.67 -17.50 -9.77
N GLY A 221 11.62 -16.59 -10.73
CA GLY A 221 10.87 -15.33 -10.69
C GLY A 221 11.19 -14.49 -11.93
N ILE A 222 10.67 -13.26 -12.03
CA ILE A 222 11.00 -12.36 -13.15
C ILE A 222 12.36 -11.68 -12.92
N ILE A 223 12.75 -11.46 -11.65
CA ILE A 223 13.93 -10.68 -11.25
C ILE A 223 14.66 -11.36 -10.08
N SER A 224 16.00 -11.37 -10.10
CA SER A 224 16.81 -11.80 -8.96
C SER A 224 16.97 -10.68 -7.91
N GLY A 225 16.40 -10.90 -6.72
CA GLY A 225 16.45 -9.92 -5.62
C GLY A 225 17.86 -9.69 -5.05
N HIS A 226 18.69 -10.74 -4.93
CA HIS A 226 20.06 -10.61 -4.44
C HIS A 226 20.94 -9.80 -5.40
N THR A 227 20.81 -10.06 -6.71
CA THR A 227 21.48 -9.28 -7.73
C THR A 227 21.04 -7.83 -7.66
N ALA A 228 19.73 -7.59 -7.61
CA ALA A 228 19.18 -6.25 -7.55
C ALA A 228 19.71 -5.49 -6.31
N LEU A 229 19.74 -6.12 -5.14
CA LEU A 229 20.26 -5.51 -3.91
C LEU A 229 21.77 -5.24 -4.00
N GLY A 230 22.54 -6.20 -4.52
CA GLY A 230 23.98 -6.03 -4.74
C GLY A 230 24.30 -4.84 -5.64
N PHE A 231 23.59 -4.71 -6.77
CA PHE A 231 23.74 -3.57 -7.68
C PHE A 231 23.25 -2.25 -7.09
N LEU A 232 22.18 -2.24 -6.28
CA LEU A 232 21.73 -1.03 -5.60
C LEU A 232 22.80 -0.49 -4.63
N LEU A 233 23.38 -1.37 -3.82
CA LEU A 233 24.46 -1.02 -2.89
C LEU A 233 25.70 -0.58 -3.64
N ALA A 234 26.11 -1.32 -4.67
CA ALA A 234 27.27 -0.97 -5.49
C ALA A 234 27.12 0.39 -6.17
N MET A 235 25.94 0.69 -6.72
CA MET A 235 25.69 1.98 -7.35
C MET A 235 25.61 3.13 -6.35
N THR A 236 25.09 2.90 -5.14
CA THR A 236 25.15 3.91 -4.07
C THR A 236 26.61 4.22 -3.73
N ILE A 237 27.45 3.19 -3.57
CA ILE A 237 28.88 3.37 -3.33
C ILE A 237 29.53 4.09 -4.52
N PHE A 238 29.18 3.74 -5.76
CA PHE A 238 29.69 4.37 -6.96
C PHE A 238 29.44 5.88 -6.99
N PHE A 239 28.25 6.34 -6.60
CA PHE A 239 27.90 7.77 -6.61
C PHE A 239 28.41 8.54 -5.39
N THR A 240 28.73 7.88 -4.29
CA THR A 240 29.13 8.53 -3.02
C THR A 240 30.61 8.43 -2.71
N ALA A 241 31.32 7.45 -3.26
CA ALA A 241 32.73 7.25 -3.01
C ALA A 241 33.57 8.39 -3.62
N ALA A 242 34.41 9.02 -2.79
CA ALA A 242 35.40 10.00 -3.26
C ALA A 242 36.52 9.36 -4.10
N ASN A 243 36.73 8.05 -3.96
CA ASN A 243 37.78 7.30 -4.63
C ASN A 243 37.18 6.33 -5.66
N SER A 244 37.58 6.48 -6.92
CA SER A 244 37.11 5.66 -8.04
C SER A 244 37.44 4.16 -7.89
N TYR A 245 38.52 3.81 -7.18
CA TYR A 245 38.86 2.40 -6.91
C TYR A 245 37.80 1.71 -6.04
N ILE A 246 37.28 2.40 -5.02
CA ILE A 246 36.22 1.86 -4.14
C ILE A 246 34.94 1.62 -4.95
N ALA A 247 34.59 2.57 -5.83
CA ALA A 247 33.44 2.46 -6.71
C ALA A 247 33.55 1.25 -7.66
N VAL A 248 34.71 1.05 -8.29
CA VAL A 248 34.96 -0.10 -9.18
C VAL A 248 34.88 -1.42 -8.42
N LEU A 249 35.51 -1.52 -7.24
CA LEU A 249 35.47 -2.73 -6.41
C LEU A 249 34.05 -3.10 -6.00
N ALA A 250 33.20 -2.11 -5.66
CA ALA A 250 31.81 -2.36 -5.30
C ALA A 250 31.00 -2.92 -6.47
N VAL A 251 31.20 -2.40 -7.68
CA VAL A 251 30.55 -2.91 -8.90
C VAL A 251 31.03 -4.33 -9.21
N LEU A 252 32.34 -4.61 -9.09
CA LEU A 252 32.88 -5.96 -9.25
C LEU A 252 32.27 -6.95 -8.24
N LEU A 253 32.08 -6.53 -6.97
CA LEU A 253 31.42 -7.35 -5.97
C LEU A 253 29.95 -7.65 -6.35
N ALA A 254 29.21 -6.68 -6.87
CA ALA A 254 27.85 -6.89 -7.35
C ALA A 254 27.80 -7.88 -8.54
N VAL A 255 28.79 -7.81 -9.45
CA VAL A 255 28.92 -8.77 -10.57
C VAL A 255 29.23 -10.18 -10.04
N LEU A 256 30.08 -10.32 -9.03
CA LEU A 256 30.34 -11.63 -8.39
C LEU A 256 29.08 -12.20 -7.74
N ILE A 257 28.31 -11.37 -7.03
CA ILE A 257 27.01 -11.78 -6.48
C ILE A 257 26.10 -12.25 -7.62
N ALA A 258 26.01 -11.50 -8.72
CA ALA A 258 25.21 -11.87 -9.89
C ALA A 258 25.64 -13.21 -10.52
N HIS A 259 26.94 -13.41 -10.71
CA HIS A 259 27.51 -14.65 -11.24
C HIS A 259 27.14 -15.84 -10.35
N SER A 260 27.29 -15.71 -9.04
CA SER A 260 26.97 -16.79 -8.08
C SER A 260 25.52 -17.28 -8.18
N ARG A 261 24.58 -16.41 -8.59
CA ARG A 261 23.16 -16.77 -8.74
C ARG A 261 22.89 -17.58 -10.00
N VAL A 262 23.63 -17.33 -11.08
CA VAL A 262 23.55 -18.08 -12.33
C VAL A 262 24.24 -19.43 -12.18
N GLU A 263 25.45 -19.43 -11.60
CA GLU A 263 26.26 -20.64 -11.40
C GLU A 263 25.58 -21.64 -10.45
N ALA A 264 24.97 -21.15 -9.37
CA ALA A 264 24.20 -22.00 -8.46
C ALA A 264 22.88 -22.53 -9.06
N GLY A 265 22.54 -22.17 -10.31
CA GLY A 265 21.32 -22.59 -10.99
C GLY A 265 20.03 -22.06 -10.37
N VAL A 266 20.11 -21.04 -9.50
CA VAL A 266 18.94 -20.54 -8.76
C VAL A 266 18.14 -19.51 -9.55
N HIS A 267 18.81 -18.72 -10.39
CA HIS A 267 18.18 -17.73 -11.29
C HIS A 267 18.74 -17.82 -12.70
N SER A 268 17.91 -17.55 -13.69
CA SER A 268 18.37 -17.42 -15.08
C SER A 268 19.20 -16.16 -15.30
N VAL A 269 20.04 -16.16 -16.35
CA VAL A 269 20.82 -14.98 -16.75
C VAL A 269 19.93 -13.76 -16.99
N ARG A 270 18.71 -13.96 -17.54
CA ARG A 270 17.74 -12.89 -17.80
C ARG A 270 17.24 -12.24 -16.51
N GLU A 271 16.91 -13.04 -15.50
CA GLU A 271 16.46 -12.56 -14.18
C GLU A 271 17.52 -11.73 -13.46
N VAL A 272 18.78 -12.17 -13.59
CA VAL A 272 19.94 -11.51 -13.01
C VAL A 272 20.20 -10.17 -13.72
N ILE A 273 20.22 -10.17 -15.06
CA ILE A 273 20.38 -8.93 -15.85
C ILE A 273 19.26 -7.94 -15.55
N LEU A 274 18.00 -8.39 -15.52
CA LEU A 274 16.86 -7.51 -15.27
C LEU A 274 16.94 -6.88 -13.87
N GLY A 275 17.33 -7.66 -12.85
CA GLY A 275 17.57 -7.14 -11.51
C GLY A 275 18.68 -6.10 -11.44
N ALA A 276 19.80 -6.32 -12.13
CA ALA A 276 20.90 -5.37 -12.22
C ALA A 276 20.47 -4.06 -12.91
N VAL A 277 19.82 -4.16 -14.08
CA VAL A 277 19.37 -3.00 -14.86
C VAL A 277 18.40 -2.14 -14.06
N ILE A 278 17.43 -2.77 -13.40
CA ILE A 278 16.46 -2.07 -12.54
C ILE A 278 17.16 -1.33 -11.40
N ALA A 279 18.07 -2.00 -10.70
CA ALA A 279 18.78 -1.39 -9.57
C ALA A 279 19.67 -0.23 -10.03
N ILE A 280 20.41 -0.39 -11.12
CA ILE A 280 21.23 0.67 -11.71
C ILE A 280 20.36 1.85 -12.13
N PHE A 281 19.24 1.60 -12.80
CA PHE A 281 18.30 2.63 -13.24
C PHE A 281 17.72 3.38 -12.04
N LEU A 282 17.20 2.67 -11.04
CA LEU A 282 16.61 3.25 -9.83
C LEU A 282 17.63 4.12 -9.08
N THR A 283 18.84 3.61 -8.83
CA THR A 283 19.86 4.38 -8.11
C THR A 283 20.35 5.58 -8.93
N SER A 284 20.53 5.43 -10.23
CA SER A 284 20.92 6.54 -11.12
C SER A 284 19.83 7.61 -11.22
N LEU A 285 18.56 7.21 -11.22
CA LEU A 285 17.41 8.11 -11.18
C LEU A 285 17.46 8.99 -9.92
N VAL A 286 17.76 8.39 -8.77
CA VAL A 286 17.85 9.12 -7.50
C VAL A 286 19.06 10.06 -7.46
N PHE A 287 20.26 9.60 -7.80
CA PHE A 287 21.47 10.43 -7.64
C PHE A 287 21.65 11.48 -8.75
N ARG A 288 21.29 11.16 -10.00
CA ARG A 288 21.61 12.01 -11.16
C ARG A 288 20.41 12.77 -11.71
N LEU A 289 19.24 12.14 -11.75
CA LEU A 289 18.04 12.76 -12.32
C LEU A 289 17.25 13.56 -11.29
N MET A 290 17.28 13.18 -10.01
CA MET A 290 16.50 13.87 -8.98
C MET A 290 16.84 15.36 -8.82
N PRO A 291 18.12 15.80 -8.83
CA PRO A 291 18.44 17.23 -8.80
C PRO A 291 17.88 17.99 -10.01
N LEU A 292 17.85 17.34 -11.19
CA LEU A 292 17.29 17.92 -12.42
C LEU A 292 15.76 18.05 -12.34
N VAL A 293 15.07 17.00 -11.89
CA VAL A 293 13.61 17.01 -11.68
C VAL A 293 13.21 18.08 -10.68
N ARG A 294 13.97 18.21 -9.59
CA ARG A 294 13.77 19.24 -8.56
C ARG A 294 13.92 20.65 -9.12
N SER A 295 14.99 20.90 -9.87
CA SER A 295 15.24 22.18 -10.53
C SER A 295 14.13 22.55 -11.52
N TRP A 296 13.70 21.60 -12.36
CA TRP A 296 12.60 21.78 -13.31
C TRP A 296 11.27 22.12 -12.61
N THR A 297 10.96 21.41 -11.51
CA THR A 297 9.72 21.61 -10.75
C THR A 297 9.71 23.01 -10.12
N MET A 298 10.82 23.44 -9.54
CA MET A 298 10.94 24.78 -8.96
C MET A 298 10.77 25.87 -10.02
N HIS A 299 11.40 25.73 -11.18
CA HIS A 299 11.25 26.71 -12.25
C HIS A 299 9.78 26.90 -12.63
N ARG A 300 8.96 25.83 -12.64
CA ARG A 300 7.52 25.95 -12.94
C ARG A 300 6.75 26.65 -11.83
N ILE A 301 7.00 26.30 -10.58
CA ILE A 301 6.29 26.88 -9.41
C ILE A 301 6.66 28.35 -9.20
N THR A 302 7.93 28.75 -9.42
CA THR A 302 8.41 30.13 -9.25
C THR A 302 8.45 30.94 -10.54
N SER A 303 7.81 30.47 -11.63
CA SER A 303 7.78 31.19 -12.91
C SER A 303 7.30 32.64 -12.73
N PRO A 304 7.81 33.62 -13.52
CA PRO A 304 7.45 35.04 -13.40
C PRO A 304 5.95 35.33 -13.43
N ALA A 305 5.13 34.47 -14.05
CA ALA A 305 3.67 34.62 -14.09
C ALA A 305 3.01 34.58 -12.70
N ALA A 306 3.50 33.75 -11.76
CA ALA A 306 2.98 33.70 -10.38
C ALA A 306 3.47 34.89 -9.54
N ALA A 307 4.70 35.36 -9.79
CA ALA A 307 5.26 36.55 -9.15
C ALA A 307 4.54 37.84 -9.60
N VAL A 308 4.24 37.97 -10.90
CA VAL A 308 3.49 39.12 -11.46
C VAL A 308 2.07 39.18 -10.89
N HIS A 309 1.41 38.03 -10.67
CA HIS A 309 0.08 38.00 -10.06
C HIS A 309 0.09 38.44 -8.59
N ASN A 310 1.07 38.02 -7.80
CA ASN A 310 1.16 38.40 -6.38
C ASN A 310 1.62 39.85 -6.20
N VAL A 311 2.60 40.31 -6.99
CA VAL A 311 3.02 41.72 -6.97
C VAL A 311 1.87 42.65 -7.33
N GLY A 312 1.08 42.33 -8.37
CA GLY A 312 -0.08 43.14 -8.75
C GLY A 312 -1.15 43.26 -7.66
N LYS A 313 -1.36 42.20 -6.85
CA LYS A 313 -2.27 42.24 -5.70
C LYS A 313 -1.74 43.10 -4.56
N THR A 314 -0.44 42.99 -4.25
CA THR A 314 0.19 43.78 -3.19
C THR A 314 0.28 45.26 -3.56
N SER A 315 0.57 45.58 -4.83
CA SER A 315 0.56 46.97 -5.35
C SER A 315 -0.84 47.58 -5.30
N GLY A 316 -1.87 46.81 -5.67
CA GLY A 316 -3.26 47.26 -5.62
C GLY A 316 -3.75 47.52 -4.19
N GLN A 317 -3.38 46.67 -3.24
CA GLN A 317 -3.68 46.86 -1.81
C GLN A 317 -2.93 48.06 -1.22
N LEU A 318 -1.67 48.27 -1.58
CA LEU A 318 -0.89 49.42 -1.11
C LEU A 318 -1.48 50.74 -1.65
N SER A 319 -1.88 50.77 -2.92
CA SER A 319 -2.53 51.92 -3.54
C SER A 319 -3.89 52.23 -2.90
N GLN A 320 -4.72 51.21 -2.64
CA GLN A 320 -5.99 51.39 -1.92
C GLN A 320 -5.80 51.88 -0.48
N ASN A 321 -4.79 51.37 0.23
CA ASN A 321 -4.49 51.81 1.60
C ASN A 321 -3.99 53.26 1.62
N LEU A 322 -3.13 53.66 0.68
CA LEU A 322 -2.68 55.05 0.54
C LEU A 322 -3.82 56.00 0.18
N HIS A 323 -4.76 55.58 -0.67
CA HIS A 323 -5.96 56.36 -0.98
C HIS A 323 -6.86 56.53 0.25
N ARG A 324 -7.08 55.47 1.03
CA ARG A 324 -7.86 55.55 2.28
C ARG A 324 -7.21 56.45 3.32
N VAL A 325 -5.89 56.40 3.47
CA VAL A 325 -5.16 57.28 4.39
C VAL A 325 -5.31 58.75 3.95
N ARG A 326 -5.19 59.02 2.65
CA ARG A 326 -5.36 60.36 2.07
C ARG A 326 -6.80 60.90 2.21
N GLU A 327 -7.81 60.03 2.11
CA GLU A 327 -9.21 60.39 2.31
C GLU A 327 -9.60 60.51 3.79
N SER A 328 -8.88 59.84 4.69
CA SER A 328 -9.12 59.91 6.14
C SER A 328 -8.61 61.19 6.82
N GLY A 329 -7.95 62.08 6.08
CA GLY A 329 -7.57 63.42 6.56
C GLY A 329 -6.53 63.43 7.69
N LEU A 330 -5.86 62.32 7.97
CA LEU A 330 -4.78 62.24 8.95
C LEU A 330 -3.47 62.70 8.30
N ASP A 331 -3.17 63.99 8.45
CA ASP A 331 -1.88 64.57 8.14
C ASP A 331 -0.82 64.02 9.12
N PRO A 332 0.22 63.30 8.68
CA PRO A 332 1.25 62.77 9.59
C PRO A 332 2.16 63.85 10.19
N ALA A 333 1.94 65.14 9.88
CA ALA A 333 2.78 66.25 10.32
C ALA A 333 2.33 66.95 11.62
N SER A 334 1.39 66.39 12.39
CA SER A 334 0.88 67.04 13.62
C SER A 334 1.01 66.23 14.92
N SER A 335 2.08 65.43 15.08
CA SER A 335 2.43 64.86 16.39
C SER A 335 3.91 65.13 16.69
N HIS A 336 4.15 66.29 17.32
CA HIS A 336 5.34 66.57 18.11
C HIS A 336 5.18 66.06 19.53
#